data_AF-A0A5N6WIH5-F1
#
_entry.id   AF-A0A5N6WIH5-F1
#
_cell.length_a   1.000
_cell.length_b   1.000
_cell.length_c   1.000
_cell.angle_alpha   90.00
_cell.angle_beta   90.00
_cell.angle_gamma   90.00
#
_symmetry.space_group_name_H-M   'P 1'
#
loop_
_entity.id
_entity.type
_entity.pdbx_description
1 polymer ?
#
loop_
_entity_poly.entity_id
_entity_poly.type
_entity_poly.pdbx_seq_one_letter_code
_entity_poly.pdbx_strand_id
1 'polypeptide(L)'
;MVKDIWTFGGLRTDPDALAGLELLRQFWSDLRMREGYHTMPLSMCKPGKPSAGYEAPMMFHFHLDGSSSPFPDPQMYVCVFGMNSRGLISRLATFFDRAI
;
A
#
# COMPACT_ATOMS: atom_id res chain seq x y z
N MET A 1 -11.12 -1.37 2.22
CA MET A 1 -10.53 -0.11 2.71
C MET A 1 -9.75 0.62 1.63
N VAL A 2 -8.73 0.02 0.99
CA VAL A 2 -7.93 0.74 -0.04
C VAL A 2 -8.78 1.31 -1.18
N LYS A 3 -9.68 0.53 -1.77
CA LYS A 3 -10.63 1.01 -2.79
C LYS A 3 -11.38 2.26 -2.33
N ASP A 4 -11.85 2.25 -1.08
CA ASP A 4 -12.66 3.33 -0.52
C ASP A 4 -11.85 4.63 -0.43
N ILE A 5 -10.63 4.57 0.11
CA ILE A 5 -9.73 5.72 0.21
C ILE A 5 -9.30 6.19 -1.19
N TRP A 6 -8.87 5.27 -2.06
CA TRP A 6 -8.39 5.57 -3.42
C TRP A 6 -9.46 6.24 -4.29
N THR A 7 -10.72 5.84 -4.13
CA THR A 7 -11.85 6.36 -4.90
C THR A 7 -12.66 7.42 -4.14
N PHE A 8 -12.17 7.89 -2.98
CA PHE A 8 -12.91 8.83 -2.12
C PHE A 8 -14.37 8.40 -1.86
N GLY A 9 -14.56 7.15 -1.44
CA GLY A 9 -15.90 6.58 -1.21
C GLY A 9 -16.68 6.29 -2.50
N GLY A 10 -16.00 6.16 -3.64
CA GLY A 10 -16.61 5.98 -4.96
C GLY A 10 -16.93 7.28 -5.69
N LEU A 11 -16.47 8.42 -5.20
CA LEU A 11 -16.63 9.73 -5.86
C LEU A 11 -15.61 9.96 -6.98
N ARG A 12 -14.38 9.46 -6.84
CA ARG A 12 -13.33 9.47 -7.89
C ARG A 12 -13.33 8.13 -8.64
N THR A 13 -13.90 8.12 -9.84
CA THR A 13 -14.08 6.91 -10.67
C THR A 13 -13.68 7.13 -12.13
N ASP A 14 -12.85 8.14 -12.39
CA ASP A 14 -12.27 8.34 -13.71
C ASP A 14 -11.43 7.12 -14.17
N PRO A 15 -11.26 6.91 -15.49
CA PRO A 15 -10.57 5.73 -16.01
C PRO A 15 -9.15 5.53 -15.47
N ASP A 16 -8.42 6.61 -15.22
CA ASP A 16 -7.06 6.57 -14.69
C ASP A 16 -7.04 6.07 -13.24
N ALA A 17 -7.91 6.63 -12.39
CA ALA A 17 -8.07 6.17 -11.01
C ALA A 17 -8.45 4.68 -10.92
N LEU A 18 -9.34 4.21 -11.79
CA LEU A 18 -9.75 2.80 -11.83
C LEU A 18 -8.64 1.89 -12.34
N ALA A 19 -7.89 2.30 -13.37
CA ALA A 19 -6.74 1.55 -13.86
C ALA A 19 -5.64 1.42 -12.79
N GLY A 20 -5.33 2.51 -12.09
CA GLY A 20 -4.40 2.51 -10.96
C GLY A 20 -4.87 1.60 -9.82
N LEU A 21 -6.18 1.59 -9.53
CA LEU A 21 -6.74 0.69 -8.52
C LEU A 21 -6.62 -0.79 -8.91
N GLU A 22 -6.83 -1.15 -10.18
CA GLU A 22 -6.63 -2.52 -10.64
C GLU A 22 -5.17 -2.96 -10.52
N LEU A 23 -4.23 -2.07 -10.87
CA LEU A 23 -2.80 -2.35 -10.68
C LEU A 23 -2.44 -2.51 -9.20
N LEU A 24 -3.03 -1.68 -8.33
CA LEU A 24 -2.83 -1.79 -6.88
C LEU A 24 -3.35 -3.13 -6.34
N ARG A 25 -4.49 -3.64 -6.81
CA ARG A 25 -4.99 -4.97 -6.41
C ARG A 25 -4.01 -6.08 -6.79
N GLN A 26 -3.42 -6.00 -7.97
CA GLN A 26 -2.42 -6.97 -8.42
C GLN A 26 -1.16 -6.89 -7.55
N PHE A 27 -0.64 -5.67 -7.31
CA PHE A 27 0.47 -5.43 -6.41
C PHE A 27 0.22 -6.03 -5.01
N TRP A 28 -0.95 -5.79 -4.43
CA TRP A 28 -1.33 -6.30 -3.12
C TRP A 28 -1.33 -7.84 -3.07
N SER A 29 -1.91 -8.47 -4.10
CA SER A 29 -1.98 -9.93 -4.24
C SER A 29 -0.60 -10.56 -4.41
N ASP A 30 0.22 -10.02 -5.30
CA ASP A 30 1.56 -10.55 -5.62
C ASP A 30 2.48 -10.52 -4.40
N LEU A 31 2.45 -9.42 -3.63
CA LEU A 31 3.23 -9.31 -2.39
C LEU A 31 2.70 -10.18 -1.26
N ARG A 32 1.48 -10.71 -1.40
CA ARG A 32 0.71 -11.43 -0.38
C ARG A 32 0.64 -10.61 0.91
N MET A 33 0.19 -9.38 0.77
CA MET A 33 -0.05 -8.50 1.91
C MET A 33 -1.06 -9.14 2.87
N ARG A 34 -0.76 -9.11 4.16
CA ARG A 34 -1.66 -9.63 5.20
C ARG A 34 -2.68 -8.57 5.54
N GLU A 35 -3.96 -8.91 5.45
CA GLU A 35 -5.05 -8.03 5.87
C GLU A 35 -5.26 -8.14 7.38
N GLY A 36 -5.70 -7.04 8.00
CA GLY A 36 -5.96 -7.00 9.44
C GLY A 36 -6.24 -5.60 9.95
N TYR A 37 -6.73 -5.53 11.18
CA TYR A 37 -6.78 -4.28 11.94
C TYR A 37 -5.52 -4.16 12.77
N HIS A 38 -4.62 -3.26 12.37
CA HIS A 38 -3.36 -3.02 13.05
C HIS A 38 -3.40 -1.66 13.74
N THR A 39 -3.09 -1.62 15.02
CA THR A 39 -3.01 -0.38 15.81
C THR A 39 -1.63 0.25 15.70
N MET A 40 -1.50 1.50 16.14
CA MET A 40 -0.20 2.15 16.24
C MET A 40 0.75 1.32 17.13
N PRO A 41 2.00 1.09 16.70
CA PRO A 41 2.99 0.37 17.50
C PRO A 41 3.21 1.06 18.86
N LEU A 42 3.19 0.27 19.95
CA LEU A 42 3.37 0.79 21.31
C LEU A 42 4.82 1.21 21.60
N SER A 43 5.78 0.70 20.82
CA SER A 43 7.21 1.00 20.98
C SER A 43 7.98 0.73 19.70
N MET A 44 9.22 1.22 19.65
CA MET A 44 10.13 0.98 18.54
C MET A 44 10.69 -0.45 18.53
N CYS A 45 10.72 -1.10 17.36
CA CYS A 45 11.49 -2.33 17.14
C CYS A 45 12.93 -1.99 16.72
N LYS A 46 13.85 -1.93 17.69
CA LYS A 46 15.26 -1.60 17.45
C LYS A 46 16.04 -2.78 16.85
N PRO A 47 17.16 -2.54 16.13
CA PRO A 47 18.06 -3.61 15.70
C PRO A 47 18.45 -4.53 16.85
N GLY A 48 18.47 -5.84 16.61
CA GLY A 48 18.70 -6.87 17.63
C GLY A 48 17.43 -7.36 18.34
N LYS A 49 16.27 -6.72 18.14
CA LYS A 49 14.97 -7.25 18.58
C LYS A 49 14.30 -8.09 17.47
N PRO A 50 13.56 -9.15 17.83
CA PRO A 50 12.77 -9.89 16.85
C PRO A 50 11.70 -8.99 16.21
N SER A 51 11.64 -8.99 14.88
CA SER A 51 10.64 -8.24 14.11
C SER A 51 9.58 -9.13 13.47
N ALA A 52 9.73 -10.46 13.53
CA ALA A 52 8.77 -11.38 12.93
C ALA A 52 7.38 -11.17 13.53
N GLY A 53 6.40 -10.93 12.67
CA GLY A 53 5.01 -10.64 13.09
C GLY A 53 4.80 -9.20 13.57
N TYR A 54 5.78 -8.30 13.43
CA TYR A 54 5.53 -6.87 13.60
C TYR A 54 4.47 -6.40 12.60
N GLU A 55 3.56 -5.58 13.08
CA GLU A 55 2.42 -5.06 12.33
C GLU A 55 2.21 -3.59 12.71
N ALA A 56 1.82 -2.78 11.72
CA ALA A 56 1.49 -1.37 11.92
C ALA A 56 0.44 -0.94 10.87
N PRO A 57 -0.26 0.18 11.08
CA PRO A 57 -1.26 0.65 10.14
C PRO A 57 -0.64 0.97 8.78
N MET A 58 -1.43 0.81 7.71
CA MET A 58 -1.11 1.41 6.42
C MET A 58 -1.30 2.93 6.47
N MET A 59 -0.68 3.64 5.54
CA MET A 59 -0.80 5.10 5.42
C MET A 59 -1.12 5.50 3.98
N PHE A 60 -1.68 6.69 3.83
CA PHE A 60 -1.88 7.34 2.53
C PHE A 60 -1.34 8.76 2.60
N HIS A 61 -0.69 9.21 1.54
CA HIS A 61 -0.57 10.65 1.28
C HIS A 61 -1.58 11.07 0.21
N PHE A 62 -1.89 12.35 0.20
CA PHE A 62 -2.70 12.99 -0.85
C PHE A 62 -1.90 14.14 -1.43
N HIS A 63 -1.62 14.08 -2.73
CA HIS A 63 -0.82 15.08 -3.42
C HIS A 63 -1.71 16.24 -3.87
N LEU A 64 -1.55 17.41 -3.22
CA LEU A 64 -2.17 18.66 -3.61
C LEU A 64 -1.28 19.33 -4.66
N ASP A 65 -1.50 19.00 -5.93
CA ASP A 65 -0.64 19.36 -7.06
C ASP A 65 -0.92 20.78 -7.62
N GLY A 66 -1.99 21.43 -7.17
CA GLY A 66 -2.41 22.75 -7.66
C GLY A 66 -3.13 22.72 -9.02
N SER A 67 -3.49 21.53 -9.51
CA SER A 67 -4.30 21.37 -10.71
C SER A 67 -5.78 21.72 -10.45
N SER A 68 -6.58 21.70 -11.52
CA SER A 68 -8.05 21.80 -11.41
C SER A 68 -8.73 20.47 -11.09
N SER A 69 -7.96 19.41 -10.78
CA SER A 69 -8.54 18.13 -10.38
C SER A 69 -9.36 18.30 -9.09
N PRO A 70 -10.61 17.81 -9.03
CA PRO A 70 -11.42 17.88 -7.82
C PRO A 70 -10.90 17.00 -6.68
N PHE A 71 -10.01 16.04 -6.98
CA PHE A 71 -9.44 15.13 -6.01
C PHE A 71 -7.91 15.16 -6.06
N PRO A 72 -7.23 15.21 -4.90
CA PRO A 72 -5.78 15.04 -4.86
C PRO A 72 -5.40 13.60 -5.18
N ASP A 73 -4.19 13.40 -5.70
CA ASP A 73 -3.73 12.05 -6.02
C ASP A 73 -3.36 11.25 -4.77
N PRO A 74 -4.00 10.09 -4.53
CA PRO A 74 -3.67 9.24 -3.40
C PRO A 74 -2.43 8.39 -3.70
N GLN A 75 -1.56 8.23 -2.72
CA GLN A 75 -0.49 7.22 -2.75
C GLN A 75 -0.51 6.38 -1.48
N MET A 76 -0.49 5.06 -1.65
CA MET A 76 -0.53 4.09 -0.55
C MET A 76 0.87 3.75 -0.04
N TYR A 77 1.01 3.63 1.28
CA TYR A 77 2.17 3.08 1.97
C TYR A 77 1.74 1.93 2.86
N VAL A 78 2.28 0.74 2.61
CA VAL A 78 2.04 -0.44 3.44
C VAL A 78 3.27 -0.73 4.32
N CYS A 79 3.04 -0.99 5.60
CA CYS A 79 4.11 -1.39 6.50
C CYS A 79 4.50 -2.84 6.22
N VAL A 80 5.63 -3.04 5.56
CA VAL A 80 6.22 -4.37 5.31
C VAL A 80 7.23 -4.78 6.37
N PHE A 81 7.49 -3.92 7.37
CA PHE A 81 8.38 -4.25 8.47
C PHE A 81 7.83 -5.44 9.24
N GLY A 82 8.68 -6.46 9.46
CA GLY A 82 8.29 -7.74 10.05
C GLY A 82 7.92 -8.83 9.05
N MET A 83 7.77 -8.49 7.76
CA MET A 83 7.78 -9.47 6.67
C MET A 83 9.22 -9.90 6.35
N ASN A 84 9.40 -11.13 5.87
CA ASN A 84 10.71 -11.57 5.38
C ASN A 84 11.12 -10.75 4.15
N SER A 85 12.15 -9.94 4.28
CA SER A 85 12.57 -8.99 3.23
C SER A 85 12.99 -9.69 1.93
N ARG A 86 13.67 -10.84 2.01
CA ARG A 86 14.08 -11.59 0.81
C ARG A 86 12.85 -12.11 0.05
N GLY A 87 11.91 -12.73 0.77
CA GLY A 87 10.66 -13.22 0.20
C GLY A 87 9.80 -12.10 -0.39
N LEU A 88 9.76 -10.93 0.27
CA LEU A 88 9.10 -9.73 -0.26
C LEU A 88 9.74 -9.26 -1.57
N ILE A 89 11.07 -9.14 -1.61
CA ILE A 89 11.81 -8.69 -2.79
C ILE A 89 11.62 -9.66 -3.97
N SER A 90 11.62 -10.98 -3.72
CA SER A 90 11.34 -11.96 -4.77
C SER A 90 9.93 -11.79 -5.37
N ARG A 91 8.93 -11.43 -4.57
CA ARG A 91 7.57 -11.16 -5.05
C ARG A 91 7.47 -9.83 -5.79
N LEU A 92 8.18 -8.80 -5.32
CA LEU A 92 8.32 -7.53 -6.05
C LEU A 92 8.93 -7.75 -7.43
N ALA A 93 9.95 -8.61 -7.55
CA ALA A 93 10.53 -8.95 -8.85
C ALA A 93 9.47 -9.55 -9.80
N THR A 94 8.64 -10.48 -9.33
CA THR A 94 7.53 -11.05 -10.13
C THR A 94 6.48 -10.00 -10.54
N PHE A 95 6.23 -9.00 -9.69
CA PHE A 95 5.37 -7.88 -10.05
C PHE A 95 6.01 -7.02 -11.15
N PHE A 96 7.31 -6.73 -11.06
CA PHE A 96 8.04 -5.96 -12.07
C PHE A 96 8.11 -6.67 -13.42
N ASP A 97 8.34 -7.99 -13.45
CA ASP A 97 8.37 -8.78 -14.70
C ASP A 97 7.04 -8.76 -15.47
N ARG A 98 5.94 -8.37 -14.82
CA ARG A 98 4.62 -8.21 -15.43
C ARG A 98 4.24 -6.78 -15.78
N ALA A 99 4.79 -5.82 -15.04
CA ALA A 99 4.46 -4.41 -15.19
C ALA A 99 5.31 -3.70 -16.27
N ILE A 100 6.35 -4.37 -16.77
CA ILE A 100 7.27 -3.92 -17.83
C ILE A 100 6.95 -4.65 -19.14
#